data_AF-A0A392P6M7-F1
#
_entry.id   AF-A0A392P6M7-F1
#
_cell.length_a   1.000
_cell.length_b   1.000
_cell.length_c   1.000
_cell.angle_alpha   90.00
_cell.angle_beta   90.00
_cell.angle_gamma   90.00
#
_symmetry.space_group_name_H-M   'P 1'
#
loop_
_entity.id
_entity.type
_entity.pdbx_description
1 polymer ?
#
loop_
_entity_poly.entity_id
_entity_poly.type
_entity_poly.pdbx_seq_one_letter_code
_entity_poly.pdbx_strand_id
1 'polypeptide(L)'
;MLLMVQSYKANVICPNKHQSDAEKFYKNHLLESETYIGGHVECLESGVFRSDIPCSFTLEPSAFEQLINNLDRDLQYAIRVEGKMDLDSVSNYDEVKTSIMEK
;
A
#
# COMPACT_ATOMS: atom_id res chain seq x y z
N MET A 1 -3.37 -5.72 -26.39
CA MET A 1 -3.33 -4.65 -27.40
C MET A 1 -3.27 -3.23 -26.84
N LEU A 2 -3.59 -2.97 -25.56
CA LEU A 2 -3.57 -1.61 -24.99
C LEU A 2 -2.21 -0.90 -25.13
N LEU A 3 -1.11 -1.58 -24.81
CA LEU A 3 0.24 -1.00 -24.91
C LEU A 3 0.61 -0.63 -26.35
N MET A 4 0.33 -1.50 -27.32
CA MET A 4 0.62 -1.23 -28.74
C MET A 4 -0.13 0.00 -29.27
N VAL A 5 -1.38 0.20 -28.85
CA VAL A 5 -2.16 1.39 -29.22
C VAL A 5 -1.54 2.67 -28.66
N GLN A 6 -1.06 2.64 -27.40
CA GLN A 6 -0.40 3.81 -26.80
C GLN A 6 0.95 4.09 -27.45
N SER A 7 1.76 3.06 -27.73
CA SER A 7 3.04 3.20 -28.44
C SER A 7 2.85 3.83 -29.82
N TYR A 8 1.85 3.41 -30.58
CA TYR A 8 1.51 4.02 -31.87
C TYR A 8 1.15 5.51 -31.73
N LYS A 9 0.27 5.86 -30.79
CA LYS A 9 -0.13 7.26 -30.53
C LYS A 9 1.04 8.15 -30.12
N ALA A 10 1.99 7.60 -29.35
CA ALA A 10 3.18 8.31 -28.90
C ALA A 10 4.35 8.27 -29.90
N ASN A 11 4.16 7.69 -31.10
CA ASN A 11 5.21 7.46 -32.09
C ASN A 11 6.45 6.71 -31.54
N VAL A 12 6.19 5.74 -30.67
CA VAL A 12 7.20 4.84 -30.07
C VAL A 12 7.15 3.51 -30.80
N ILE A 13 8.31 3.06 -31.32
CA ILE A 13 8.43 1.78 -32.02
C ILE A 13 8.19 0.63 -31.04
N CYS A 14 7.28 -0.26 -31.39
CA CYS A 14 7.05 -1.50 -30.63
C CYS A 14 8.25 -2.44 -30.80
N PRO A 15 8.87 -2.92 -29.71
CA PRO A 15 9.93 -3.91 -29.82
C PRO A 15 9.38 -5.24 -30.35
N ASN A 16 10.26 -6.05 -30.92
CA ASN A 16 9.94 -7.43 -31.24
C ASN A 16 9.66 -8.22 -29.96
N LYS A 17 8.95 -9.35 -30.10
CA LYS A 17 8.70 -10.26 -28.97
C LYS A 17 10.02 -10.76 -28.40
N HIS A 18 10.13 -10.75 -27.07
CA HIS A 18 11.29 -11.29 -26.38
C HIS A 18 11.44 -12.80 -26.67
N GLN A 19 12.68 -13.23 -26.85
CA GLN A 19 13.08 -14.63 -26.94
C GLN A 19 14.08 -14.87 -25.81
N SER A 20 13.79 -15.85 -24.96
CA SER A 20 14.68 -16.22 -23.86
C SER A 20 15.94 -16.90 -24.40
N ASP A 21 17.08 -16.63 -23.78
CA ASP A 21 18.31 -17.37 -24.05
C ASP A 21 18.12 -18.86 -23.72
N ALA A 22 18.78 -19.73 -24.49
CA ALA A 22 18.69 -21.17 -24.28
C ALA A 22 19.29 -21.62 -22.94
N GLU A 23 20.36 -20.96 -22.51
CA GLU A 23 21.07 -21.26 -21.27
C GLU A 23 21.55 -19.95 -20.63
N LYS A 24 21.46 -19.86 -19.30
CA LYS A 24 21.99 -18.73 -18.53
C LYS A 24 22.86 -19.25 -17.38
N PHE A 25 23.94 -18.54 -17.08
CA PHE A 25 24.87 -18.90 -16.01
C PHE A 25 24.98 -17.78 -14.98
N TYR A 26 25.01 -18.14 -13.70
CA TYR A 26 25.35 -17.23 -12.61
C TYR A 26 26.45 -17.85 -11.75
N LYS A 27 27.57 -17.14 -11.60
CA LYS A 27 28.77 -17.62 -10.87
C LYS A 27 29.20 -19.03 -11.33
N ASN A 28 29.22 -19.27 -12.64
CA ASN A 28 29.53 -20.57 -13.28
C ASN A 28 28.56 -21.73 -12.95
N HIS A 29 27.38 -21.44 -12.40
CA HIS A 29 26.29 -22.42 -12.24
C HIS A 29 25.23 -22.15 -13.30
N LEU A 30 24.79 -23.21 -13.99
CA LEU A 30 23.66 -23.15 -14.92
C LEU A 30 22.38 -22.81 -14.12
N LEU A 31 21.63 -21.81 -14.59
CA LEU A 31 20.34 -21.44 -14.01
C LEU A 31 19.23 -22.34 -14.60
N GLU A 32 18.51 -23.06 -13.74
CA GLU A 32 17.27 -23.75 -14.15
C GLU A 32 16.14 -22.75 -14.38
N SER A 33 15.99 -21.78 -13.47
CA SER A 33 14.99 -20.72 -13.56
C SER A 33 15.55 -19.41 -13.00
N GLU A 34 15.05 -18.30 -13.54
CA GLU A 34 15.35 -16.95 -13.09
C GLU A 34 14.03 -16.26 -12.75
N THR A 35 13.89 -15.82 -11.51
CA THR A 35 12.70 -15.13 -11.02
C THR A 35 13.11 -14.06 -10.00
N TYR A 36 12.13 -13.32 -9.51
CA TYR A 36 12.32 -12.28 -8.50
C TYR A 36 11.56 -12.65 -7.22
N ILE A 37 11.92 -12.01 -6.11
CA ILE A 37 11.18 -12.14 -4.84
C ILE A 37 9.78 -11.55 -5.06
N GLY A 38 8.76 -12.40 -4.95
CA GLY A 38 7.37 -12.01 -5.14
C GLY A 38 6.78 -11.26 -3.94
N GLY A 39 5.46 -11.37 -3.78
CA GLY A 39 4.77 -10.81 -2.63
C GLY A 39 5.19 -11.49 -1.32
N HIS A 40 5.27 -10.70 -0.24
CA HIS A 40 5.53 -11.20 1.10
C HIS A 40 4.24 -11.74 1.72
N VAL A 41 4.31 -12.91 2.36
CA VAL A 41 3.16 -13.56 3.02
C VAL A 41 3.55 -13.93 4.44
N GLU A 42 2.76 -13.48 5.41
CA GLU A 42 2.97 -13.75 6.84
C GLU A 42 1.69 -14.30 7.49
N CYS A 43 1.88 -15.22 8.44
CA CYS A 43 0.86 -15.65 9.37
C CYS A 43 1.31 -15.22 10.78
N LEU A 44 0.81 -14.08 11.24
CA LEU A 44 1.20 -13.50 12.53
C LEU A 44 0.52 -14.22 13.70
N GLU A 45 -0.76 -14.53 13.56
CA GLU A 45 -1.56 -15.20 14.57
C GLU A 45 -2.58 -16.16 13.92
N SER A 46 -2.97 -17.20 14.65
CA SER A 46 -4.01 -18.15 14.25
C SER A 46 -4.90 -18.46 15.45
N GLY A 47 -6.21 -18.63 15.22
CA GLY A 47 -7.17 -18.86 16.30
C GLY A 47 -8.58 -18.40 15.95
N VAL A 48 -9.45 -18.34 16.97
CA VAL A 48 -10.83 -17.84 16.86
C VAL A 48 -10.88 -16.44 17.46
N PHE A 49 -11.07 -15.42 16.60
CA PHE A 49 -11.28 -14.04 17.01
C PHE A 49 -12.73 -13.65 16.78
N ARG A 50 -13.43 -13.18 17.83
CA ARG A 50 -14.84 -12.80 17.77
C ARG A 50 -15.09 -11.55 18.58
N SER A 51 -16.06 -10.74 18.18
CA SER A 51 -16.43 -9.50 18.88
C SER A 51 -17.00 -9.72 20.28
N ASP A 52 -17.52 -10.92 20.58
CA ASP A 52 -18.05 -11.31 21.88
C ASP A 52 -17.04 -12.04 22.78
N ILE A 53 -15.79 -12.21 22.30
CA ILE A 53 -14.69 -12.82 23.07
C ILE A 53 -13.62 -11.74 23.30
N PRO A 54 -13.25 -11.42 24.55
CA PRO A 54 -12.24 -10.41 24.82
C PRO A 54 -10.86 -10.86 24.31
N CYS A 55 -10.12 -9.93 23.72
CA CYS A 55 -8.72 -10.10 23.33
C CYS A 55 -7.83 -9.17 24.15
N SER A 56 -6.65 -9.63 24.54
CA SER A 56 -5.65 -8.81 25.23
C SER A 56 -4.85 -8.01 24.21
N PHE A 57 -4.74 -6.69 24.43
CA PHE A 57 -3.90 -5.81 23.62
C PHE A 57 -2.72 -5.30 24.45
N THR A 58 -1.51 -5.42 23.89
CA THR A 58 -0.32 -4.76 24.41
C THR A 58 -0.10 -3.50 23.57
N LEU A 59 -0.29 -2.34 24.20
CA LEU A 59 -0.29 -1.05 23.52
C LEU A 59 1.06 -0.35 23.74
N GLU A 60 1.59 0.28 22.69
CA GLU A 60 2.84 1.03 22.71
C GLU A 60 2.57 2.54 22.72
N PRO A 61 2.77 3.25 23.86
CA PRO A 61 2.40 4.66 24.00
C PRO A 61 3.08 5.57 22.97
N SER A 62 4.33 5.28 22.61
CA SER A 62 5.09 6.08 21.64
C SER A 62 4.46 6.06 20.23
N ALA A 63 3.78 4.97 19.87
CA ALA A 63 3.04 4.88 18.61
C ALA A 63 1.79 5.77 18.62
N PHE A 64 1.08 5.87 19.74
CA PHE A 64 -0.08 6.75 19.87
C PHE A 64 0.31 8.22 19.76
N GLU A 65 1.41 8.62 20.40
CA GLU A 65 1.93 9.99 20.25
C GLU A 65 2.23 10.33 18.79
N GLN A 66 2.82 9.39 18.03
CA GLN A 66 3.05 9.57 16.60
C GLN A 66 1.74 9.72 15.81
N LEU A 67 0.70 8.94 16.14
CA LEU A 67 -0.61 9.06 15.50
C LEU A 67 -1.28 10.40 15.81
N ILE A 68 -1.26 10.83 17.08
CA ILE A 68 -1.82 12.12 17.51
C ILE A 68 -1.12 13.29 16.82
N ASN A 69 0.22 13.26 16.76
CA ASN A 69 0.99 14.30 16.08
C ASN A 69 0.71 14.37 14.57
N ASN A 70 0.36 13.24 13.95
CA ASN A 70 0.03 13.16 12.52
C ASN A 70 -1.47 13.34 12.22
N LEU A 71 -2.33 13.38 13.23
CA LEU A 71 -3.79 13.34 13.08
C LEU A 71 -4.32 14.40 12.12
N ASP A 72 -3.81 15.63 12.21
CA ASP A 72 -4.24 16.72 11.34
C ASP A 72 -3.88 16.45 9.87
N ARG A 73 -2.65 16.02 9.61
CA ARG A 73 -2.18 15.65 8.27
C ARG A 73 -3.04 14.52 7.68
N ASP A 74 -3.32 13.50 8.48
CA ASP A 74 -4.02 12.30 8.03
C ASP A 74 -5.49 12.59 7.73
N LEU A 75 -6.16 13.41 8.55
CA LEU A 75 -7.51 13.88 8.28
C LEU A 75 -7.58 14.74 7.01
N GLN A 76 -6.63 15.66 6.81
CA GLN A 76 -6.58 16.45 5.58
C GLN A 76 -6.36 15.58 4.34
N TYR A 77 -5.52 14.55 4.44
CA TYR A 77 -5.28 13.60 3.37
C TYR A 77 -6.54 12.79 3.03
N ALA A 78 -7.23 12.27 4.05
CA ALA A 78 -8.47 11.53 3.89
C ALA A 78 -9.54 12.38 3.16
N ILE A 79 -9.65 13.67 3.48
CA ILE A 79 -10.64 14.55 2.84
C ILE A 79 -10.23 14.91 1.40
N ARG A 80 -8.99 15.39 1.20
CA ARG A 80 -8.55 15.94 -0.09
C ARG A 80 -8.22 14.88 -1.13
N VAL A 81 -7.56 13.80 -0.71
CA VAL A 81 -7.02 12.79 -1.64
C VAL A 81 -7.98 11.62 -1.79
N GLU A 82 -8.42 11.03 -0.67
CA GLU A 82 -9.32 9.87 -0.70
C GLU A 82 -10.77 10.30 -1.00
N GLY A 83 -11.25 11.32 -0.29
CA GLY A 83 -12.59 11.89 -0.45
C GLY A 83 -12.74 12.79 -1.68
N LYS A 84 -11.63 13.32 -2.23
CA LYS A 84 -11.64 14.31 -3.33
C LYS A 84 -12.52 15.52 -3.04
N MET A 85 -12.59 15.91 -1.77
CA MET A 85 -13.36 17.05 -1.28
C MET A 85 -12.42 18.19 -0.92
N ASP A 86 -12.95 19.40 -0.92
CA ASP A 86 -12.22 20.55 -0.40
C ASP A 86 -12.39 20.66 1.11
N LEU A 87 -11.34 21.05 1.82
CA LEU A 87 -11.39 21.19 3.27
C LEU A 87 -12.41 22.25 3.70
N ASP A 88 -12.55 23.31 2.90
CA ASP A 88 -13.47 24.42 3.18
C ASP A 88 -14.94 23.97 3.14
N SER A 89 -15.24 22.82 2.53
CA SER A 89 -16.59 22.25 2.50
C SER A 89 -16.93 21.43 3.74
N VAL A 90 -15.97 21.19 4.65
CA VAL A 90 -16.14 20.34 5.82
C VAL A 90 -16.51 21.17 7.04
N SER A 91 -17.74 20.97 7.54
CA SER A 91 -18.30 21.77 8.63
C SER A 91 -17.93 21.29 10.04
N ASN A 92 -17.53 20.02 10.19
CA ASN A 92 -17.32 19.35 11.47
C ASN A 92 -15.86 18.87 11.67
N TYR A 93 -14.91 19.50 10.97
CA TYR A 93 -13.51 19.07 10.99
C TYR A 93 -12.92 19.07 12.41
N ASP A 94 -13.00 20.20 13.11
CA ASP A 94 -12.43 20.36 14.45
C ASP A 94 -13.14 19.50 15.50
N GLU A 95 -14.45 19.28 15.34
CA GLU A 95 -15.25 18.42 16.23
C GLU A 95 -14.78 16.97 16.14
N VAL A 96 -14.67 16.44 14.91
CA VAL A 96 -14.22 15.06 14.68
C VAL A 96 -12.78 14.87 15.09
N LYS A 97 -11.90 15.85 14.79
CA LYS A 97 -10.49 15.81 15.21
C LYS A 97 -10.36 15.72 16.73
N THR A 98 -11.11 16.54 17.47
CA THR A 98 -11.12 16.50 18.93
C THR A 98 -11.67 15.17 19.44
N SER A 99 -12.78 14.68 18.88
CA SER A 99 -13.39 13.40 19.28
C SER A 99 -12.47 12.19 19.05
N ILE A 100 -11.59 12.24 18.05
CA ILE A 100 -10.58 11.20 17.82
C ILE A 100 -9.43 11.32 18.83
N MET A 101 -9.00 12.53 19.16
CA MET A 101 -7.90 12.77 20.11
C MET A 101 -8.26 12.39 21.55
N GLU A 102 -9.53 12.46 21.93
CA GLU A 102 -10.01 12.12 23.28
C GLU A 102 -10.25 10.62 23.52
N LYS A 103 -10.21 9.79 22.46
CA LYS A 103 -10.40 8.33 22.55
C LYS A 103 -9.10 7.59 22.80
#